data_AF-A0A8S1MLG6-F1
#
_entry.id   AF-A0A8S1MLG6-F1
#
_cell.length_a   1.000
_cell.length_b   1.000
_cell.length_c   1.000
_cell.angle_alpha   90.00
_cell.angle_beta   90.00
_cell.angle_gamma   90.00
#
_symmetry.space_group_name_H-M   'P 1'
#
loop_
_entity.id
_entity.type
_entity.pdbx_description
1 polymer ?
#
loop_
_entity_poly.entity_id
_entity_poly.type
_entity_poly.pdbx_seq_one_letter_code
_entity_poly.pdbx_strand_id
1 'polypeptide(L)'
;MPYCSAPCFKLHNCKPILKKPQIQDQEPFKSDYIDEEYKLSKEKLEILKRSTKIRKFVSNKRLQKLLIHIDNSKYRFKELNTCMQNDKDFEDFCTLMLSEMGHIDENGQFK
;
A
#
# COMPACT_ATOMS: atom_id res chain seq x y z
N MET A 1 -7.46 -14.46 -25.55
CA MET A 1 -6.65 -14.99 -26.67
C MET A 1 -6.61 -13.98 -27.80
N PRO A 2 -5.48 -13.28 -28.07
CA PRO A 2 -5.43 -12.22 -29.07
C PRO A 2 -4.48 -12.59 -30.21
N TYR A 3 -4.90 -13.50 -31.10
CA TYR A 3 -4.18 -13.72 -32.35
C TYR A 3 -5.17 -13.61 -33.51
N CYS A 4 -4.83 -12.82 -34.53
CA CYS A 4 -5.47 -12.97 -35.83
C CYS A 4 -5.02 -14.31 -36.43
N SER A 5 -5.88 -14.98 -37.19
CA SER A 5 -5.54 -16.25 -37.82
C SER A 5 -4.34 -16.11 -38.76
N ALA A 6 -3.59 -17.20 -38.99
CA ALA A 6 -2.41 -17.23 -39.87
C ALA A 6 -2.59 -16.55 -41.25
N PRO A 7 -3.75 -16.65 -41.95
CA PRO A 7 -3.95 -15.91 -43.21
C PRO A 7 -4.05 -14.39 -43.02
N CYS A 8 -4.62 -13.92 -41.91
CA CYS A 8 -4.78 -12.50 -41.61
C CYS A 8 -3.43 -11.80 -41.36
N PHE A 9 -2.47 -12.46 -40.72
CA PHE A 9 -1.13 -11.93 -40.48
C PHE A 9 -0.36 -11.65 -41.79
N LYS A 10 -0.50 -12.54 -42.79
CA LYS A 10 0.19 -12.41 -44.08
C LYS A 10 -0.37 -11.30 -44.97
N LEU A 11 -1.67 -11.01 -44.87
CA LEU A 11 -2.34 -10.00 -45.69
C LEU A 11 -2.20 -8.59 -45.12
N HIS A 12 -2.19 -8.45 -43.80
CA HIS A 12 -2.32 -7.14 -43.14
C HIS A 12 -1.08 -6.67 -42.39
N ASN A 13 0.03 -7.43 -42.39
CA ASN A 13 1.24 -7.11 -41.62
C ASN A 13 0.91 -6.73 -40.16
N CYS A 14 -0.04 -7.44 -39.55
CA CYS A 14 -0.53 -7.10 -38.21
C CYS A 14 0.62 -7.17 -37.20
N LYS A 15 1.02 -6.01 -36.66
CA LYS A 15 1.99 -5.96 -35.57
C LYS A 15 1.36 -6.61 -34.33
N PRO A 16 2.07 -7.51 -33.62
CA PRO A 16 1.55 -8.06 -32.38
C PRO A 16 1.27 -6.90 -31.43
N ILE A 17 0.04 -6.83 -30.93
CA ILE A 17 -0.31 -5.88 -29.88
C ILE A 17 0.42 -6.37 -28.64
N LEU A 18 1.63 -5.86 -28.43
CA LEU A 18 2.28 -5.85 -27.14
C LEU A 18 1.38 -4.98 -26.25
N LYS A 19 0.36 -5.59 -25.65
CA LYS A 19 -0.28 -4.99 -24.48
C LYS A 19 0.84 -4.93 -23.44
N LYS A 20 1.51 -3.78 -23.35
CA LYS A 20 2.28 -3.44 -22.16
C LYS A 20 1.33 -3.71 -20.99
N PRO A 21 1.76 -4.42 -19.92
CA PRO A 21 0.93 -4.52 -18.73
C PRO A 21 0.49 -3.10 -18.40
N GLN A 22 -0.83 -2.88 -18.32
CA GLN A 22 -1.35 -1.60 -17.88
C GLN A 22 -0.87 -1.44 -16.45
N ILE A 23 0.26 -0.75 -16.29
CA ILE A 23 0.53 -0.04 -15.05
C ILE A 23 -0.63 0.95 -15.03
N GLN A 24 -1.67 0.64 -14.25
CA GLN A 24 -2.67 1.64 -13.91
C GLN A 24 -1.87 2.86 -13.46
N ASP A 25 -1.94 3.94 -14.23
CA ASP A 25 -1.37 5.22 -13.84
C ASP A 25 -2.08 5.58 -12.54
N GLN A 26 -1.47 5.24 -11.40
CA GLN A 26 -2.02 5.59 -10.11
C GLN A 26 -2.03 7.11 -10.07
N GLU A 27 -3.21 7.70 -9.92
CA GLU A 27 -3.30 9.14 -9.78
C GLU A 27 -2.50 9.59 -8.56
N PRO A 28 -1.86 10.76 -8.61
CA PRO A 28 -1.22 11.36 -7.46
C PRO A 28 -2.21 11.42 -6.28
N PHE A 29 -1.73 11.09 -5.09
CA PHE A 29 -2.57 11.14 -3.90
C PHE A 29 -3.02 12.58 -3.64
N LYS A 30 -4.34 12.83 -3.63
CA LYS A 30 -4.94 14.10 -3.19
C LYS A 30 -5.35 13.95 -1.73
N SER A 31 -4.79 14.75 -0.82
CA SER A 31 -5.05 14.67 0.62
C SER A 31 -6.52 14.83 1.02
N ASP A 32 -7.29 15.48 0.16
CA ASP A 32 -8.63 15.94 0.48
C ASP A 32 -9.72 14.87 0.22
N TYR A 33 -9.31 13.65 -0.18
CA TYR A 33 -10.20 12.55 -0.60
C TYR A 33 -10.12 11.30 0.29
N ILE A 34 -9.68 11.42 1.55
CA ILE A 34 -9.84 10.32 2.50
C ILE A 34 -11.27 10.38 3.03
N ASP A 35 -12.09 9.38 2.72
CA ASP A 35 -13.43 9.28 3.34
C ASP A 35 -13.27 9.28 4.86
N GLU A 36 -14.13 10.05 5.55
CA GLU A 36 -14.09 10.18 7.01
C GLU A 36 -14.25 8.81 7.72
N GLU A 37 -14.82 7.80 7.05
CA GLU A 37 -14.89 6.41 7.51
C GLU A 37 -13.50 5.76 7.68
N TYR A 38 -12.55 6.08 6.81
CA TYR A 38 -11.18 5.54 6.86
C TYR A 38 -10.24 6.35 7.74
N LYS A 39 -10.73 7.45 8.32
CA LYS A 39 -9.95 8.31 9.21
C LYS A 39 -9.98 7.76 10.63
N LEU A 40 -8.81 7.60 11.23
CA LEU A 40 -8.72 7.14 12.62
C LEU A 40 -9.32 8.17 13.58
N SER A 41 -10.17 7.70 14.50
CA SER A 41 -10.70 8.54 15.58
C SER A 41 -9.58 8.98 16.53
N LYS A 42 -9.78 10.12 17.20
CA LYS A 42 -8.82 10.62 18.21
C LYS A 42 -8.55 9.61 19.32
N GLU A 43 -9.56 8.85 19.71
CA GLU A 43 -9.45 7.81 20.73
C GLU A 43 -8.48 6.71 20.30
N LYS A 44 -8.59 6.22 19.05
CA LYS A 44 -7.65 5.22 18.51
C LYS A 44 -6.23 5.76 18.43
N LEU A 45 -6.06 7.03 18.03
CA LEU A 45 -4.74 7.67 18.02
C LEU A 45 -4.12 7.76 19.42
N GLU A 46 -4.91 8.04 20.45
CA GLU A 46 -4.43 8.05 21.84
C GLU A 46 -4.07 6.65 22.36
N ILE A 47 -4.79 5.60 21.94
CA ILE A 47 -4.41 4.20 22.22
C ILE A 47 -3.03 3.90 21.63
N LEU A 48 -2.84 4.19 20.34
CA LEU A 48 -1.58 3.97 19.63
C LEU A 48 -0.42 4.75 20.27
N LYS A 49 -0.66 6.00 20.66
CA LYS A 49 0.31 6.85 21.35
C LYS A 49 0.71 6.29 22.71
N ARG A 50 -0.22 5.64 23.43
CA ARG A 50 0.06 5.04 24.75
C ARG A 50 0.85 3.74 24.63
N SER A 51 0.69 2.99 23.53
CA SER A 51 1.39 1.72 23.31
C SER A 51 2.91 1.87 23.34
N THR A 52 3.55 1.15 24.27
CA THR A 52 5.01 1.13 24.40
C THR A 52 5.67 0.34 23.27
N LYS A 53 4.97 -0.66 22.71
CA LYS A 53 5.45 -1.47 21.58
C LYS A 53 5.53 -0.61 20.31
N ILE A 54 4.47 0.12 20.00
CA ILE A 54 4.45 1.05 18.85
C ILE A 54 5.52 2.11 19.01
N ARG A 55 5.66 2.70 20.20
CA ARG A 55 6.73 3.69 20.45
C ARG A 55 8.14 3.13 20.22
N LYS A 56 8.39 1.87 20.59
CA LYS A 56 9.68 1.21 20.30
C LYS A 56 9.91 1.04 18.80
N PHE A 57 8.90 0.60 18.05
CA PHE A 57 8.99 0.49 16.58
C PHE A 57 9.26 1.85 15.93
N VAL A 58 8.48 2.87 16.29
CA VAL A 58 8.61 4.23 15.73
C VAL A 58 9.93 4.89 16.17
N SER A 59 10.59 4.43 17.23
CA SER A 59 11.93 4.93 17.59
C SER A 59 13.03 4.51 16.60
N ASN A 60 12.75 3.55 15.72
CA ASN A 60 13.67 3.13 14.68
C ASN A 60 13.80 4.22 13.59
N LYS A 61 15.01 4.79 13.44
CA LYS A 61 15.30 5.84 12.45
C LYS A 61 15.03 5.42 11.00
N ARG A 62 15.19 4.13 10.68
CA ARG A 62 14.91 3.58 9.34
C ARG A 62 13.42 3.65 9.06
N LEU A 63 12.61 3.17 10.00
CA LEU A 63 11.15 3.20 9.90
C LEU A 63 10.61 4.63 9.83
N GLN A 64 11.12 5.54 10.65
CA GLN A 64 10.74 6.96 10.59
C GLN A 64 10.97 7.56 9.21
N LYS A 65 12.15 7.33 8.62
CA LYS A 65 12.46 7.80 7.26
C LYS A 65 11.51 7.21 6.24
N LEU A 66 11.15 5.93 6.38
CA LEU A 66 10.20 5.27 5.49
C LEU A 66 8.81 5.89 5.60
N LEU A 67 8.31 6.11 6.82
CA LEU A 67 7.01 6.76 7.06
C LEU A 67 6.97 8.17 6.46
N ILE A 68 8.02 8.96 6.68
CA ILE A 68 8.16 10.31 6.11
C ILE A 68 8.22 10.24 4.58
N HIS A 69 8.91 9.26 4.01
CA HIS A 69 8.99 9.07 2.55
C HIS A 69 7.62 8.73 1.95
N ILE A 70 6.88 7.78 2.55
CA ILE A 70 5.53 7.44 2.11
C ILE A 70 4.62 8.66 2.22
N ASP A 71 4.67 9.39 3.34
CA ASP A 71 3.82 10.56 3.55
C ASP A 71 4.17 11.73 2.61
N ASN A 72 5.43 11.90 2.20
CA ASN A 72 5.79 12.95 1.24
C ASN A 72 5.70 12.50 -0.23
N SER A 73 5.43 11.22 -0.49
CA SER A 73 5.37 10.69 -1.85
C SER A 73 4.16 11.23 -2.61
N LYS A 74 4.38 11.57 -3.88
CA LYS A 74 3.32 11.87 -4.83
C LYS A 74 2.39 10.68 -5.06
N TYR A 75 2.91 9.45 -4.90
CA TYR A 75 2.19 8.19 -5.12
C TYR A 75 2.17 7.34 -3.85
N ARG A 76 1.57 7.89 -2.77
CA ARG A 76 1.57 7.28 -1.43
C ARG A 76 1.11 5.83 -1.42
N PHE A 77 0.04 5.50 -2.13
CA PHE A 77 -0.50 4.14 -2.19
C PHE A 77 0.48 3.14 -2.84
N LYS A 78 1.17 3.57 -3.91
CA LYS A 78 2.22 2.76 -4.55
C LYS A 78 3.38 2.49 -3.60
N GLU A 79 3.88 3.55 -2.95
CA GLU A 79 4.99 3.42 -2.00
C GLU A 79 4.59 2.57 -0.80
N LEU A 80 3.37 2.75 -0.27
CA LEU A 80 2.81 1.93 0.79
C LEU A 80 2.79 0.45 0.40
N ASN A 81 2.20 0.11 -0.75
CA ASN A 81 2.17 -1.28 -1.23
C ASN A 81 3.57 -1.85 -1.47
N THR A 82 4.49 -1.02 -1.97
CA THR A 82 5.89 -1.42 -2.16
C THR A 82 6.55 -1.74 -0.82
N CYS A 83 6.33 -0.93 0.21
CA CYS A 83 6.86 -1.18 1.55
C CYS A 83 6.23 -2.43 2.17
N MET A 84 4.91 -2.62 2.04
CA MET A 84 4.22 -3.81 2.53
C MET A 84 4.75 -5.12 1.91
N GLN A 85 5.24 -5.10 0.67
CA GLN A 85 5.76 -6.29 -0.02
C GLN A 85 7.26 -6.53 0.20
N ASN A 86 8.04 -5.46 0.38
CA ASN A 86 9.51 -5.53 0.36
C ASN A 86 10.16 -5.27 1.72
N ASP A 87 9.40 -4.83 2.73
CA ASP A 87 9.93 -4.46 4.05
C ASP A 87 9.14 -5.15 5.16
N LYS A 88 9.71 -6.26 5.65
CA LYS A 88 9.08 -7.06 6.71
C LYS A 88 8.90 -6.28 8.01
N ASP A 89 9.85 -5.42 8.41
CA ASP A 89 9.70 -4.67 9.66
C ASP A 89 8.56 -3.63 9.54
N PHE A 90 8.31 -3.13 8.32
CA PHE A 90 7.17 -2.26 8.05
C PHE A 90 5.84 -3.02 8.10
N GLU A 91 5.79 -4.23 7.53
CA GLU A 91 4.64 -5.13 7.63
C GLU A 91 4.31 -5.50 9.09
N ASP A 92 5.34 -5.88 9.85
CA ASP A 92 5.22 -6.20 11.28
C ASP A 92 4.72 -4.98 12.07
N PHE A 93 5.19 -3.78 11.73
CA PHE A 93 4.69 -2.53 12.30
C PHE A 93 3.21 -2.29 12.00
N CYS A 94 2.78 -2.45 10.74
CA CYS A 94 1.38 -2.30 10.36
C CYS A 94 0.48 -3.32 11.07
N THR A 95 0.93 -4.57 11.17
CA THR A 95 0.23 -5.63 11.88
C THR A 95 0.07 -5.28 13.37
N LEU A 96 1.14 -4.81 14.01
CA LEU A 96 1.10 -4.35 15.39
C LEU A 96 0.11 -3.19 15.59
N MET A 97 0.11 -2.20 14.69
CA MET A 97 -0.81 -1.06 14.75
C MET A 97 -2.27 -1.52 14.68
N LEU A 98 -2.60 -2.43 13.75
CA LEU A 98 -3.94 -2.99 13.62
C LEU A 98 -4.35 -3.81 14.85
N SER A 99 -3.42 -4.56 15.44
CA SER A 99 -3.66 -5.37 16.63
C SER A 99 -3.95 -4.51 17.85
N GLU A 100 -3.16 -3.45 18.08
CA GLU A 100 -3.35 -2.53 19.21
C GLU A 100 -4.66 -1.70 19.07
N MET A 101 -5.16 -1.52 17.85
CA MET A 101 -6.48 -0.91 17.61
C MET A 101 -7.65 -1.92 17.69
N GLY A 102 -7.37 -3.20 17.90
CA GLY A 102 -8.38 -4.26 17.97
C GLY A 102 -8.97 -4.68 16.63
N HIS A 103 -8.34 -4.30 15.51
CA HIS A 103 -8.78 -4.66 14.17
C HIS A 103 -8.38 -6.08 13.76
N ILE A 104 -7.32 -6.62 14.38
CA ILE A 104 -6.87 -8.01 14.17
C ILE A 104 -6.70 -8.72 15.50
N ASP A 105 -6.95 -10.03 15.51
CA ASP A 105 -6.69 -10.91 16.64
C ASP A 105 -5.20 -11.26 16.80
N GLU A 106 -4.87 -12.03 17.83
CA GLU A 106 -3.50 -12.50 18.11
C GLU A 106 -2.93 -13.45 17.03
N ASN A 107 -3.79 -13.93 16.11
CA ASN A 107 -3.43 -14.77 14.97
C ASN A 107 -3.34 -13.98 13.65
N GLY A 108 -3.53 -12.65 13.69
CA GLY A 108 -3.50 -11.78 12.51
C GLY A 108 -4.77 -11.83 11.66
N GLN A 109 -5.87 -12.39 12.16
CA GLN A 109 -7.16 -12.40 11.48
C GLN A 109 -7.97 -11.16 11.81
N PHE A 110 -8.60 -10.56 10.80
CA PHE A 110 -9.49 -9.41 10.99
C PHE A 110 -10.73 -9.80 11.80
N LYS A 111 -11.04 -8.98 12.81
CA LYS A 111 -12.24 -9.13 13.64
C LYS A 111 -13.41 -8.32 13.11
#